data_AF-A0A936BS47-F1
#
_entry.id   AF-A0A936BS47-F1
#
_cell.length_a   1.000
_cell.length_b   1.000
_cell.length_c   1.000
_cell.angle_alpha   90.00
_cell.angle_beta   90.00
_cell.angle_gamma   90.00
#
_symmetry.space_group_name_H-M   'P 1'
#
loop_
_entity.id
_entity.type
_entity.pdbx_description
1 polymer ?
#
loop_
_entity_poly.entity_id
_entity_poly.type
_entity_poly.pdbx_seq_one_letter_code
_entity_poly.pdbx_strand_id
1 'polypeptide(L)'
;MKPLVVLGWVLLGVEALFVASLLIARNAGDDAAGRGLGTIYGLVLGGILAVAAAAFLWGQRGGPRLAFFLGLGAMALPLVFLVVSVGGRRLGELDRALGRARGVRFADARVNRAAEAVIAGDTSALEARLAEGGLDFTARNGDGRTLLGLAVERATDWGAAPAALASVRVLLEAGVPPAQDALAPARTPAEPDGHLLTTWVFHRSPASAQVLDLLLQHGGEKNPVDANGQPMLMSTEMTLPFLEVLARHGANLAVLDTTRPDRPAYNGPMTAAVFGNWDQVLFYLDHGLDAGYTAPDGVNLRALVTEKAKEGEQAPAFLELTRRLSR
;
A
#
# COMPACT_ATOMS: atom_id res chain seq x y z
N MET A 1 21.95 22.83 -36.11
CA MET A 1 22.31 23.85 -35.10
C MET A 1 21.19 24.85 -34.82
N LYS A 2 20.66 25.59 -35.81
CA LYS A 2 19.54 26.53 -35.61
C LYS A 2 18.34 25.99 -34.81
N PRO A 3 17.80 24.77 -35.06
CA PRO A 3 16.68 24.25 -34.27
C PRO A 3 17.03 23.98 -32.80
N LEU A 4 18.27 23.54 -32.51
CA LEU A 4 18.72 23.29 -31.13
C LEU A 4 18.93 24.60 -30.35
N VAL A 5 19.32 25.67 -31.04
CA VAL A 5 19.43 27.00 -30.43
C VAL A 5 18.04 27.53 -30.07
N VAL A 6 17.08 27.41 -30.98
CA VAL A 6 15.67 27.78 -30.71
C VAL A 6 15.12 26.97 -29.54
N LEU A 7 15.34 25.64 -29.54
CA LEU A 7 14.93 24.76 -28.44
C LEU A 7 15.55 25.19 -27.10
N GLY A 8 16.84 25.49 -27.06
CA GLY A 8 17.49 25.91 -25.81
C GLY A 8 16.98 27.24 -25.28
N TRP A 9 16.60 28.19 -26.15
CA TRP A 9 15.93 29.43 -25.72
C TRP A 9 14.51 29.19 -25.19
N VAL A 10 13.76 28.27 -25.79
CA VAL A 10 12.44 27.87 -25.29
C VAL A 10 12.57 27.22 -23.91
N LEU A 11 13.50 26.27 -23.74
CA LEU A 11 13.75 25.61 -22.46
C LEU A 11 14.16 26.61 -21.38
N LEU A 12 15.10 27.51 -21.70
CA LEU A 12 15.52 28.56 -20.77
C LEU A 12 14.36 29.46 -20.34
N GLY A 13 13.48 29.84 -21.26
CA GLY A 13 12.30 30.65 -20.96
C GLY A 13 11.30 29.94 -20.05
N VAL A 14 11.02 28.67 -20.32
CA VAL A 14 10.10 27.84 -19.50
C VAL A 14 10.67 27.64 -18.10
N GLU A 15 11.94 27.27 -17.97
CA GLU A 15 12.60 27.07 -16.67
C GLU A 15 12.70 28.38 -15.87
N ALA A 16 12.98 29.50 -16.53
CA ALA A 16 13.03 30.81 -15.88
C ALA A 16 11.67 31.21 -15.31
N LEU A 17 10.58 30.96 -16.04
CA LEU A 17 9.22 31.17 -15.55
C LEU A 17 8.88 30.26 -14.38
N PHE A 18 9.30 28.99 -14.43
CA PHE A 18 9.11 28.05 -13.32
C PHE A 18 9.85 28.50 -12.06
N VAL A 19 11.14 28.83 -12.15
CA VAL A 19 11.93 29.36 -11.04
C VAL A 19 11.33 30.65 -10.49
N ALA A 20 10.93 31.58 -11.37
CA ALA A 20 10.26 32.81 -10.95
C ALA A 20 8.94 32.50 -10.21
N SER A 21 8.17 31.51 -10.66
CA SER A 21 6.94 31.09 -9.98
C SER A 21 7.20 30.56 -8.57
N LEU A 22 8.30 29.83 -8.33
CA LEU A 22 8.68 29.34 -7.00
C LEU A 22 9.13 30.47 -6.06
N LEU A 23 9.79 31.49 -6.62
CA LEU A 23 10.22 32.68 -5.87
C LEU A 23 9.06 33.62 -5.53
N ILE A 24 8.01 33.65 -6.37
CA ILE A 24 6.84 34.53 -6.22
C ILE A 24 5.71 33.83 -5.43
N ALA A 25 5.57 32.51 -5.55
CA ALA A 25 4.53 31.75 -4.88
C ALA A 25 4.61 31.98 -3.36
N ARG A 26 3.55 32.55 -2.80
CA ARG A 26 3.42 32.67 -1.34
C ARG A 26 3.37 31.27 -0.76
N ASN A 27 4.20 31.03 0.26
CA ASN A 27 4.35 29.77 0.99
C ASN A 27 3.06 28.93 1.02
N ALA A 28 3.07 27.80 0.32
CA ALA A 28 2.01 26.80 0.38
C ALA A 28 2.35 25.79 1.48
N GLY A 29 1.92 26.08 2.70
CA GLY A 29 2.08 25.21 3.87
C GLY A 29 1.70 25.95 5.15
N ASP A 30 0.76 25.38 5.91
CA ASP A 30 0.29 25.95 7.19
C ASP A 30 1.26 25.67 8.35
N ASP A 31 2.28 24.83 8.13
CA ASP A 31 3.28 24.46 9.13
C ASP A 31 4.60 25.24 8.98
N ALA A 32 5.41 25.24 10.05
CA ALA A 32 6.69 25.95 10.06
C ALA A 32 7.71 25.37 9.06
N ALA A 33 7.57 24.10 8.66
CA ALA A 33 8.46 23.44 7.71
C ALA A 33 8.11 23.77 6.24
N GLY A 34 6.81 23.93 5.91
CA GLY A 34 6.35 24.32 4.57
C GLY A 34 6.61 25.79 4.23
N ARG A 35 6.72 26.66 5.24
CA ARG A 35 7.01 28.09 5.05
C ARG A 35 8.48 28.31 4.65
N GLY A 36 8.71 28.63 3.37
CA GLY A 36 10.02 29.03 2.84
C GLY A 36 10.68 27.98 1.94
N LEU A 37 10.17 26.75 1.87
CA LEU A 37 10.70 25.72 0.99
C LEU A 37 10.66 26.14 -0.49
N GLY A 38 9.55 26.74 -0.94
CA GLY A 38 9.42 27.24 -2.32
C GLY A 38 10.51 28.25 -2.68
N THR A 39 10.81 29.19 -1.79
CA THR A 39 11.86 30.20 -1.98
C THR A 39 13.25 29.56 -2.01
N ILE A 40 13.53 28.61 -1.12
CA ILE A 40 14.81 27.90 -1.09
C ILE A 40 15.02 27.09 -2.38
N TYR A 41 13.99 26.36 -2.83
CA TYR A 41 14.03 25.64 -4.11
C TYR A 41 14.21 26.61 -5.28
N GLY A 42 13.52 27.74 -5.28
CA GLY A 42 13.68 28.78 -6.31
C GLY A 42 15.11 29.32 -6.37
N LEU A 43 15.76 29.57 -5.24
CA LEU A 43 17.15 30.05 -5.19
C LEU A 43 18.15 29.00 -5.71
N VAL A 44 18.01 27.75 -5.26
CA VAL A 44 18.90 26.64 -5.69
C VAL A 44 18.72 26.37 -7.19
N LEU A 45 17.48 26.23 -7.66
CA LEU A 45 17.19 25.99 -9.06
C LEU A 45 17.57 27.18 -9.94
N GLY A 46 17.41 28.41 -9.46
CA GLY A 46 17.86 29.63 -10.15
C GLY A 46 19.37 29.66 -10.37
N GLY A 47 20.17 29.25 -9.37
CA GLY A 47 21.61 29.11 -9.50
C GLY A 47 22.01 28.07 -10.55
N ILE A 48 21.36 26.90 -10.53
CA ILE A 48 21.59 25.83 -11.51
C ILE A 48 21.24 26.31 -12.93
N LEU A 49 20.10 26.96 -13.09
CA LEU A 49 19.64 27.50 -14.37
C LEU A 49 20.60 28.55 -14.92
N ALA A 50 21.13 29.44 -14.07
CA ALA A 50 22.10 30.45 -14.47
C ALA A 50 23.40 29.84 -15.01
N VAL A 51 23.92 28.79 -14.34
CA VAL A 51 25.11 28.06 -14.80
C VAL A 51 24.84 27.34 -16.13
N ALA A 52 23.68 26.68 -16.27
CA ALA A 52 23.28 26.01 -17.49
C ALA A 52 23.12 26.99 -18.68
N ALA A 53 22.50 28.15 -18.44
CA ALA A 53 22.34 29.21 -19.43
C ALA A 53 23.69 29.80 -19.85
N ALA A 54 24.61 30.01 -18.91
CA ALA A 54 25.96 30.50 -19.20
C ALA A 54 26.74 29.51 -20.08
N ALA A 55 26.69 28.20 -19.76
CA ALA A 55 27.31 27.16 -20.57
C ALA A 55 26.72 27.09 -21.99
N PHE A 56 25.39 27.19 -22.10
CA PHE A 56 24.67 27.22 -23.38
C PHE A 56 25.06 28.43 -24.24
N LEU A 57 25.10 29.63 -23.65
CA LEU A 57 25.50 30.86 -24.34
C LEU A 57 26.97 30.88 -24.75
N TRP A 58 27.86 30.36 -23.89
CA TRP A 58 29.28 30.25 -24.22
C TRP A 58 29.53 29.31 -25.39
N GLY A 59 28.87 28.14 -25.38
CA GLY A 59 28.93 27.18 -26.49
C GLY A 59 28.39 27.73 -27.81
N GLN A 60 27.45 28.68 -27.79
CA GLN A 60 26.97 29.36 -29.00
C GLN A 60 27.96 30.38 -29.58
N ARG A 61 28.72 31.07 -28.72
CA ARG A 61 29.62 32.17 -29.10
C ARG A 61 31.06 31.74 -29.42
N GLY A 62 31.26 30.46 -29.74
CA GLY A 62 32.58 29.92 -30.11
C GLY A 62 33.30 29.17 -29.00
N GLY A 63 32.66 28.92 -27.86
CA GLY A 63 33.16 27.98 -26.85
C GLY A 63 33.10 26.51 -27.31
N PRO A 64 33.54 25.57 -26.46
CA PRO A 64 33.53 24.15 -26.78
C PRO A 64 32.10 23.66 -27.08
N ARG A 65 31.94 22.82 -28.11
CA ARG A 65 30.63 22.20 -28.44
C ARG A 65 30.04 21.42 -27.26
N LEU A 66 30.89 20.85 -26.41
CA LEU A 66 30.46 20.15 -25.20
C LEU A 66 29.70 21.08 -24.23
N ALA A 67 30.15 22.33 -24.06
CA ALA A 67 29.48 23.30 -23.19
C ALA A 67 28.06 23.63 -23.69
N PHE A 68 27.89 23.71 -25.01
CA PHE A 68 26.57 23.89 -25.63
C PHE A 68 25.62 22.74 -25.28
N PHE A 69 26.05 21.49 -25.44
CA PHE A 69 25.20 20.32 -25.16
C PHE A 69 24.96 20.10 -23.67
N LEU A 70 25.93 20.37 -22.81
CA LEU A 70 25.76 20.30 -21.36
C LEU A 70 24.75 21.34 -20.86
N GLY A 71 24.86 22.59 -21.33
CA GLY A 71 23.89 23.63 -21.00
C GLY A 71 22.48 23.28 -21.50
N LEU A 72 22.36 22.82 -22.74
CA LEU A 72 21.08 22.40 -23.32
C LEU A 72 20.47 21.20 -22.57
N GLY A 73 21.27 20.20 -22.22
CA GLY A 73 20.82 19.01 -21.49
C GLY A 73 20.39 19.33 -20.06
N ALA A 74 21.15 20.18 -19.35
CA ALA A 74 20.80 20.65 -18.02
C ALA A 74 19.47 21.41 -17.98
N MET A 75 19.19 22.24 -19.00
CA MET A 75 17.91 22.94 -19.13
C MET A 75 16.74 22.02 -19.53
N ALA A 76 17.01 20.83 -20.08
CA ALA A 76 15.96 19.87 -20.46
C ALA A 76 15.58 18.92 -19.31
N LEU A 77 16.42 18.78 -18.29
CA LEU A 77 16.27 17.82 -17.19
C LEU A 77 14.95 17.95 -16.42
N PRO A 78 14.47 19.15 -16.03
CA PRO A 78 13.22 19.27 -15.29
C PRO A 78 12.01 18.96 -16.18
N LEU A 79 12.06 19.28 -17.47
CA LEU A 79 11.02 18.88 -18.44
C LEU A 79 11.00 17.37 -18.66
N VAL A 80 12.17 16.72 -18.75
CA VAL A 80 12.28 15.25 -18.78
C VAL A 80 11.73 14.65 -17.50
N PHE A 81 12.07 15.20 -16.33
CA PHE A 81 11.53 14.76 -15.05
C PHE A 81 10.01 14.94 -14.98
N LEU A 82 9.46 16.07 -15.46
CA LEU A 82 8.02 16.31 -15.55
C LEU A 82 7.35 15.30 -16.50
N VAL A 83 7.92 15.08 -17.67
CA VAL A 83 7.40 14.10 -18.65
C VAL A 83 7.48 12.68 -18.09
N VAL A 84 8.55 12.31 -17.38
CA VAL A 84 8.69 10.99 -16.74
C VAL A 84 7.75 10.84 -15.55
N SER A 85 7.58 11.88 -14.72
CA SER A 85 6.76 11.83 -13.49
C SER A 85 5.26 12.02 -13.72
N VAL A 86 4.87 12.79 -14.73
CA VAL A 86 3.47 13.01 -15.15
C VAL A 86 3.08 12.00 -16.23
N GLY A 87 3.97 11.73 -17.19
CA GLY A 87 3.78 10.70 -18.20
C GLY A 87 3.80 9.30 -17.61
N GLY A 88 4.63 9.01 -16.60
CA GLY A 88 4.61 7.74 -15.87
C GLY A 88 3.27 7.47 -15.16
N ARG A 89 2.59 8.52 -14.66
CA ARG A 89 1.25 8.39 -14.07
C ARG A 89 0.19 8.07 -15.11
N ARG A 90 0.16 8.78 -16.24
CA ARG A 90 -0.83 8.55 -17.32
C ARG A 90 -0.56 7.29 -18.15
N LEU A 91 0.70 6.95 -18.40
CA LEU A 91 1.10 5.68 -19.03
C LEU A 91 0.79 4.52 -18.10
N GLY A 92 1.05 4.66 -16.80
CA GLY A 92 0.63 3.66 -15.83
C GLY A 92 -0.88 3.48 -15.76
N GLU A 93 -1.69 4.54 -15.96
CA GLU A 93 -3.15 4.44 -16.04
C GLU A 93 -3.65 3.78 -17.33
N LEU A 94 -3.03 4.10 -18.48
CA LEU A 94 -3.32 3.51 -19.78
C LEU A 94 -2.87 2.05 -19.88
N ASP A 95 -1.71 1.72 -19.33
CA ASP A 95 -1.19 0.35 -19.24
C ASP A 95 -2.02 -0.47 -18.25
N ARG A 96 -2.41 0.11 -17.10
CA ARG A 96 -3.41 -0.52 -16.23
C ARG A 96 -4.78 -0.64 -16.88
N ALA A 97 -5.19 0.27 -17.77
CA ALA A 97 -6.49 0.17 -18.45
C ALA A 97 -6.48 -0.88 -19.58
N LEU A 98 -5.41 -0.95 -20.36
CA LEU A 98 -5.19 -1.95 -21.40
C LEU A 98 -4.90 -3.33 -20.81
N GLY A 99 -4.15 -3.37 -19.70
CA GLY A 99 -3.92 -4.54 -18.85
C GLY A 99 -5.22 -5.06 -18.27
N ARG A 100 -6.06 -4.22 -17.63
CA ARG A 100 -7.40 -4.62 -17.13
C ARG A 100 -8.31 -5.19 -18.21
N ALA A 101 -8.25 -4.70 -19.45
CA ALA A 101 -9.05 -5.23 -20.55
C ALA A 101 -8.61 -6.65 -21.00
N ARG A 102 -7.35 -7.04 -20.77
CA ARG A 102 -6.79 -8.35 -21.12
C ARG A 102 -6.73 -9.31 -19.93
N GLY A 103 -6.39 -8.80 -18.76
CA GLY A 103 -6.17 -9.54 -17.52
C GLY A 103 -7.44 -10.11 -16.91
N VAL A 104 -8.61 -9.50 -17.17
CA VAL A 104 -9.87 -9.92 -16.55
C VAL A 104 -10.57 -11.08 -17.29
N ARG A 105 -10.06 -11.51 -18.44
CA ARG A 105 -10.67 -12.60 -19.21
C ARG A 105 -10.21 -13.97 -18.72
N PHE A 106 -11.18 -14.81 -18.43
CA PHE A 106 -11.07 -16.26 -18.21
C PHE A 106 -11.16 -16.99 -19.55
N ALA A 107 -10.68 -18.24 -19.60
CA ALA A 107 -10.79 -19.08 -20.79
C ALA A 107 -12.25 -19.49 -21.06
N ASP A 108 -13.04 -19.74 -20.01
CA ASP A 108 -14.45 -20.12 -20.11
C ASP A 108 -15.37 -18.89 -20.23
N ALA A 109 -16.21 -18.87 -21.26
CA ALA A 109 -17.22 -17.83 -21.49
C ALA A 109 -18.25 -17.72 -20.36
N ARG A 110 -18.58 -18.80 -19.65
CA ARG A 110 -19.49 -18.77 -18.50
C ARG A 110 -18.87 -18.04 -17.33
N VAL A 111 -17.61 -18.36 -17.00
CA VAL A 111 -16.85 -17.68 -15.96
C VAL A 111 -16.63 -16.21 -16.33
N ASN A 112 -16.38 -15.90 -17.61
CA ASN A 112 -16.31 -14.50 -18.08
C ASN A 112 -17.58 -13.71 -17.81
N ARG A 113 -18.76 -14.27 -18.08
CA ARG A 113 -20.04 -13.57 -17.79
C ARG A 113 -20.25 -13.34 -16.30
N ALA A 114 -19.81 -14.27 -15.45
CA ALA A 114 -19.83 -14.07 -14.00
C ALA A 114 -18.81 -13.00 -13.56
N ALA A 115 -17.60 -13.01 -14.14
CA ALA A 115 -16.58 -11.99 -13.89
C ALA A 115 -17.03 -10.59 -14.32
N GLU A 116 -17.70 -10.46 -15.46
CA GLU A 116 -18.29 -9.20 -15.91
C GLU A 116 -19.31 -8.65 -14.90
N ALA A 117 -20.15 -9.52 -14.33
CA ALA A 117 -21.08 -9.14 -13.26
C ALA A 117 -20.33 -8.69 -11.98
N VAL A 118 -19.25 -9.37 -11.60
CA VAL A 118 -18.37 -8.97 -10.48
C VAL A 118 -17.78 -7.58 -10.71
N ILE A 119 -17.22 -7.31 -11.90
CA ILE A 119 -16.62 -6.02 -12.27
C ILE A 119 -17.66 -4.90 -12.23
N ALA A 120 -18.85 -5.17 -12.75
CA ALA A 120 -19.96 -4.24 -12.79
C ALA A 120 -20.60 -4.01 -11.41
N GLY A 121 -20.35 -4.90 -10.44
CA GLY A 121 -21.06 -4.92 -9.16
C GLY A 121 -22.53 -5.32 -9.30
N ASP A 122 -22.88 -6.05 -10.35
CA ASP A 122 -24.25 -6.52 -10.60
C ASP A 122 -24.47 -7.88 -9.92
N THR A 123 -24.87 -7.84 -8.65
CA THR A 123 -25.09 -9.05 -7.85
C THR A 123 -26.24 -9.90 -8.37
N SER A 124 -27.28 -9.28 -8.93
CA SER A 124 -28.42 -10.02 -9.51
C SER A 124 -27.99 -10.80 -10.76
N ALA A 125 -27.19 -10.20 -11.64
CA ALA A 125 -26.61 -10.93 -12.76
C ALA A 125 -25.68 -12.04 -12.29
N LEU A 126 -24.85 -11.79 -11.26
CA LEU A 126 -23.93 -12.77 -10.69
C LEU A 126 -24.68 -13.99 -10.12
N GLU A 127 -25.72 -13.78 -9.31
CA GLU A 127 -26.58 -14.82 -8.76
C GLU A 127 -27.23 -15.66 -9.87
N ALA A 128 -27.74 -15.01 -10.93
CA ALA A 128 -28.30 -15.71 -12.08
C ALA A 128 -27.26 -16.61 -12.76
N ARG A 129 -25.99 -16.17 -12.89
CA ARG A 129 -24.91 -17.01 -13.44
C ARG A 129 -24.53 -18.17 -12.53
N LEU A 130 -24.53 -17.96 -11.22
CA LEU A 130 -24.26 -19.03 -10.26
C LEU A 130 -25.35 -20.10 -10.31
N ALA A 131 -26.61 -19.69 -10.45
CA ALA A 131 -27.76 -20.60 -10.57
C ALA A 131 -27.75 -21.44 -11.86
N GLU A 132 -27.12 -20.98 -12.95
CA GLU A 132 -26.91 -21.79 -14.17
C GLU A 132 -26.05 -23.05 -13.89
N GLY A 133 -25.20 -23.01 -12.85
CA GLY A 133 -24.33 -24.10 -12.45
C GLY A 133 -23.17 -24.38 -13.41
N GLY A 134 -22.25 -25.26 -12.98
CA GLY A 134 -21.11 -25.71 -13.77
C GLY A 134 -20.02 -24.66 -14.01
N LEU A 135 -19.91 -23.66 -13.12
CA LEU A 135 -18.77 -22.75 -13.11
C LEU A 135 -17.57 -23.43 -12.44
N ASP A 136 -16.41 -23.35 -13.09
CA ASP A 136 -15.14 -23.72 -12.48
C ASP A 136 -14.61 -22.52 -11.67
N PHE A 137 -14.75 -22.59 -10.34
CA PHE A 137 -14.25 -21.56 -9.44
C PHE A 137 -12.72 -21.55 -9.28
N THR A 138 -12.04 -22.58 -9.78
CA THR A 138 -10.58 -22.65 -9.80
C THR A 138 -9.98 -22.07 -11.07
N ALA A 139 -10.82 -21.81 -12.09
CA ALA A 139 -10.40 -21.16 -13.32
C ALA A 139 -9.77 -19.80 -13.02
N ARG A 140 -8.70 -19.48 -13.75
CA ARG A 140 -7.93 -18.24 -13.56
C ARG A 140 -8.01 -17.35 -14.79
N ASN A 141 -8.04 -16.04 -14.56
CA ASN A 141 -7.95 -15.04 -15.61
C ASN A 141 -6.49 -14.80 -16.03
N GLY A 142 -6.27 -13.86 -16.96
CA GLY A 142 -4.93 -13.50 -17.45
C GLY A 142 -3.99 -12.96 -16.36
N ASP A 143 -4.53 -12.41 -15.27
CA ASP A 143 -3.78 -11.94 -14.10
C ASP A 143 -3.55 -13.04 -13.05
N GLY A 144 -4.01 -14.27 -13.33
CA GLY A 144 -3.92 -15.39 -12.40
C GLY A 144 -4.96 -15.39 -11.28
N ARG A 145 -5.93 -14.46 -11.27
CA ARG A 145 -7.00 -14.40 -10.28
C ARG A 145 -8.07 -15.46 -10.57
N THR A 146 -8.55 -16.13 -9.54
CA THR A 146 -9.84 -16.85 -9.60
C THR A 146 -11.01 -15.87 -9.60
N LEU A 147 -12.24 -16.36 -9.79
CA LEU A 147 -13.43 -15.50 -9.72
C LEU A 147 -13.57 -14.83 -8.33
N LEU A 148 -13.31 -15.58 -7.25
CA LEU A 148 -13.28 -15.02 -5.89
C LEU A 148 -12.11 -14.05 -5.69
N GLY A 149 -10.92 -14.40 -6.18
CA GLY A 149 -9.75 -13.52 -6.11
C GLY A 149 -10.00 -12.17 -6.79
N LEU A 150 -10.63 -12.18 -7.97
CA LEU A 150 -11.05 -10.96 -8.67
C LEU A 150 -12.05 -10.14 -7.85
N ALA A 151 -13.06 -10.78 -7.26
CA ALA A 151 -14.04 -10.10 -6.42
C ALA A 151 -13.40 -9.46 -5.18
N VAL A 152 -12.50 -10.18 -4.51
CA VAL A 152 -11.77 -9.68 -3.33
C VAL A 152 -10.84 -8.53 -3.69
N GLU A 153 -10.08 -8.63 -4.78
CA GLU A 153 -9.23 -7.54 -5.29
C GLU A 153 -10.07 -6.27 -5.53
N ARG A 154 -11.23 -6.42 -6.18
CA ARG A 154 -12.14 -5.29 -6.45
C ARG A 154 -12.80 -4.71 -5.19
N ALA A 155 -13.13 -5.55 -4.21
CA ALA A 155 -13.72 -5.13 -2.94
C ALA A 155 -12.70 -4.45 -2.01
N THR A 156 -11.41 -4.77 -2.17
CA THR A 156 -10.33 -4.22 -1.36
C THR A 156 -9.64 -3.00 -2.00
N ASP A 157 -10.02 -2.61 -3.21
CA ASP A 157 -9.55 -1.36 -3.82
C ASP A 157 -9.94 -0.12 -2.99
N TRP A 158 -9.05 0.89 -2.92
CA TRP A 158 -9.26 2.13 -2.16
C TRP A 158 -10.53 2.92 -2.53
N GLY A 159 -11.03 2.74 -3.75
CA GLY A 159 -12.26 3.36 -4.26
C GLY A 159 -13.37 2.34 -4.53
N ALA A 160 -13.34 1.19 -3.87
CA ALA A 160 -14.33 0.14 -4.08
C ALA A 160 -15.76 0.66 -3.83
N ALA A 161 -16.65 0.43 -4.80
CA ALA A 161 -18.07 0.67 -4.61
C ALA A 161 -18.62 -0.35 -3.58
N PRO A 162 -19.64 0.00 -2.78
CA PRO A 162 -20.27 -0.95 -1.85
C PRO A 162 -20.70 -2.27 -2.50
N ALA A 163 -21.09 -2.22 -3.78
CA ALA A 163 -21.46 -3.38 -4.58
C ALA A 163 -20.32 -4.40 -4.75
N ALA A 164 -19.05 -3.98 -4.70
CA ALA A 164 -17.91 -4.90 -4.82
C ALA A 164 -17.83 -5.86 -3.61
N LEU A 165 -18.13 -5.37 -2.41
CA LEU A 165 -18.25 -6.23 -1.22
C LEU A 165 -19.41 -7.21 -1.34
N ALA A 166 -20.53 -6.78 -1.94
CA ALA A 166 -21.69 -7.64 -2.15
C ALA A 166 -21.38 -8.80 -3.11
N SER A 167 -20.57 -8.58 -4.15
CA SER A 167 -20.10 -9.66 -5.04
C SER A 167 -19.28 -10.73 -4.30
N VAL A 168 -18.42 -10.32 -3.35
CA VAL A 168 -17.66 -11.28 -2.51
C VAL A 168 -18.63 -12.13 -1.68
N ARG A 169 -19.62 -11.49 -1.05
CA ARG A 169 -20.65 -12.18 -0.25
C ARG A 169 -21.42 -13.20 -1.08
N VAL A 170 -21.93 -12.80 -2.25
CA VAL A 170 -22.69 -13.70 -3.15
C VAL A 170 -21.88 -14.94 -3.54
N LEU A 171 -20.60 -14.78 -3.86
CA LEU A 171 -19.73 -15.93 -4.20
C LEU A 171 -19.54 -16.87 -3.01
N LEU A 172 -19.27 -16.32 -1.82
CA LEU A 172 -19.05 -17.12 -0.62
C LEU A 172 -20.35 -17.85 -0.17
N GLU A 173 -21.51 -17.18 -0.26
CA GLU A 173 -22.82 -17.77 0.02
C GLU A 173 -23.20 -18.87 -0.98
N ALA A 174 -22.72 -18.77 -2.23
CA ALA A 174 -22.83 -19.84 -3.22
C ALA A 174 -21.86 -21.02 -2.98
N GLY A 175 -21.08 -20.99 -1.89
CA GLY A 175 -20.17 -22.07 -1.51
C GLY A 175 -18.82 -22.05 -2.20
N VAL A 176 -18.43 -20.92 -2.81
CA VAL A 176 -17.07 -20.77 -3.36
C VAL A 176 -16.06 -20.75 -2.20
N PRO A 177 -15.07 -21.66 -2.17
CA PRO A 177 -14.14 -21.74 -1.05
C PRO A 177 -13.18 -20.54 -1.03
N PRO A 178 -12.89 -19.95 0.15
CA PRO A 178 -11.90 -18.88 0.32
C PRO A 178 -10.46 -19.42 0.27
N ALA A 179 -10.08 -20.03 -0.85
CA ALA A 179 -8.77 -20.62 -1.06
C ALA A 179 -7.65 -19.56 -0.96
N GLN A 180 -6.55 -19.87 -0.28
CA GLN A 180 -5.45 -18.92 -0.07
C GLN A 180 -4.85 -18.45 -1.41
N ASP A 181 -4.73 -19.34 -2.38
CA ASP A 181 -4.19 -19.04 -3.70
C ASP A 181 -5.20 -18.39 -4.66
N ALA A 182 -6.37 -17.94 -4.17
CA ALA A 182 -7.43 -17.37 -5.01
C ALA A 182 -6.96 -16.14 -5.81
N LEU A 183 -6.00 -15.38 -5.28
CA LEU A 183 -5.42 -14.22 -5.95
C LEU A 183 -4.28 -14.60 -6.89
N ALA A 184 -3.31 -15.40 -6.45
CA ALA A 184 -2.24 -15.85 -7.31
C ALA A 184 -1.91 -17.32 -7.00
N PRO A 185 -1.57 -18.14 -8.03
CA PRO A 185 -1.25 -19.55 -7.82
C PRO A 185 0.07 -19.76 -7.08
N ALA A 186 0.95 -18.76 -7.07
CA ALA A 186 2.26 -18.84 -6.43
C ALA A 186 2.77 -17.46 -6.02
N ARG A 187 3.69 -17.47 -5.04
CA ARG A 187 4.47 -16.30 -4.63
C ARG A 187 5.24 -15.70 -5.81
N THR A 188 5.25 -14.38 -5.90
CA THR A 188 6.13 -13.65 -6.84
C THR A 188 7.05 -12.70 -6.10
N PRO A 189 8.21 -12.32 -6.66
CA PRO A 189 9.07 -11.30 -6.04
C PRO A 189 8.41 -9.92 -5.93
N ALA A 190 7.53 -9.57 -6.87
CA ALA A 190 6.85 -8.27 -6.89
C ALA A 190 5.69 -8.20 -5.88
N GLU A 191 4.96 -9.30 -5.72
CA GLU A 191 3.84 -9.43 -4.79
C GLU A 191 4.04 -10.71 -3.94
N PRO A 192 4.88 -10.65 -2.90
CA PRO A 192 5.22 -11.84 -2.12
C PRO A 192 3.98 -12.44 -1.43
N ASP A 193 3.08 -11.60 -0.92
CA ASP A 193 1.84 -12.03 -0.26
C ASP A 193 0.66 -12.18 -1.23
N GLY A 194 0.86 -11.92 -2.52
CA GLY A 194 -0.18 -11.95 -3.55
C GLY A 194 -0.87 -13.30 -3.74
N HIS A 195 -0.29 -14.36 -3.18
CA HIS A 195 -0.80 -15.73 -3.25
C HIS A 195 -1.50 -16.20 -1.96
N LEU A 196 -1.66 -15.30 -0.97
CA LEU A 196 -2.26 -15.58 0.32
C LEU A 196 -3.48 -14.67 0.50
N LEU A 197 -4.66 -15.21 0.22
CA LEU A 197 -5.92 -14.46 0.15
C LEU A 197 -6.19 -13.66 1.42
N THR A 198 -6.08 -14.30 2.58
CA THR A 198 -6.33 -13.62 3.85
C THR A 198 -5.24 -12.57 4.11
N THR A 199 -3.98 -12.85 3.79
CA THR A 199 -2.87 -11.90 3.95
C THR A 199 -3.02 -10.68 3.03
N TRP A 200 -3.55 -10.86 1.82
CA TRP A 200 -3.73 -9.78 0.85
C TRP A 200 -4.67 -8.68 1.33
N VAL A 201 -5.73 -9.03 2.06
CA VAL A 201 -6.76 -8.02 2.41
C VAL A 201 -6.23 -6.99 3.41
N PHE A 202 -5.16 -7.29 4.15
CA PHE A 202 -4.59 -6.36 5.12
C PHE A 202 -4.12 -5.06 4.43
N HIS A 203 -4.44 -3.92 5.04
CA HIS A 203 -4.03 -2.56 4.63
C HIS A 203 -4.51 -2.08 3.24
N ARG A 204 -5.43 -2.77 2.56
CA ARG A 204 -5.86 -2.35 1.21
C ARG A 204 -6.91 -1.25 1.19
N SER A 205 -7.91 -1.28 2.07
CA SER A 205 -8.93 -0.22 2.15
C SER A 205 -9.67 -0.25 3.50
N PRO A 206 -10.49 0.78 3.82
CA PRO A 206 -11.40 0.72 4.97
C PRO A 206 -12.39 -0.45 4.92
N ALA A 207 -12.68 -0.99 3.72
CA ALA A 207 -13.56 -2.14 3.55
C ALA A 207 -12.87 -3.48 3.83
N SER A 208 -11.53 -3.51 3.89
CA SER A 208 -10.77 -4.75 4.04
C SER A 208 -11.12 -5.57 5.28
N ALA A 209 -11.42 -4.93 6.42
CA ALA A 209 -11.83 -5.66 7.62
C ALA A 209 -13.17 -6.39 7.43
N GLN A 210 -14.07 -5.83 6.61
CA GLN A 210 -15.35 -6.48 6.27
C GLN A 210 -15.14 -7.64 5.31
N VAL A 211 -14.23 -7.48 4.34
CA VAL A 211 -13.85 -8.59 3.45
C VAL A 211 -13.21 -9.72 4.26
N LEU A 212 -12.30 -9.40 5.19
CA LEU A 212 -11.70 -10.39 6.08
C LEU A 212 -12.78 -11.14 6.88
N ASP A 213 -13.71 -10.41 7.50
CA ASP A 213 -14.80 -11.00 8.29
C ASP A 213 -15.64 -11.98 7.45
N LEU A 214 -15.97 -11.62 6.20
CA LEU A 214 -16.66 -12.52 5.27
C LEU A 214 -15.84 -13.77 4.92
N LEU A 215 -14.55 -13.60 4.60
CA LEU A 215 -13.69 -14.74 4.27
C LEU A 215 -13.62 -15.72 5.44
N LEU A 216 -13.48 -15.23 6.67
CA LEU A 216 -13.39 -16.07 7.87
C LEU A 216 -14.72 -16.75 8.21
N GLN A 217 -15.87 -16.08 8.02
CA GLN A 217 -17.21 -16.69 8.16
C GLN A 217 -17.39 -17.91 7.27
N HIS A 218 -16.73 -17.94 6.11
CA HIS A 218 -16.80 -19.04 5.14
C HIS A 218 -15.57 -19.95 5.15
N GLY A 219 -14.81 -19.98 6.26
CA GLY A 219 -13.72 -20.94 6.47
C GLY A 219 -12.35 -20.51 5.93
N GLY A 220 -12.14 -19.21 5.71
CA GLY A 220 -10.83 -18.65 5.39
C GLY A 220 -9.78 -18.89 6.49
N GLU A 221 -8.50 -18.77 6.13
CA GLU A 221 -7.39 -18.93 7.09
C GLU A 221 -7.46 -17.86 8.18
N LYS A 222 -7.50 -18.28 9.44
CA LYS A 222 -7.65 -17.42 10.62
C LYS A 222 -6.33 -17.13 11.33
N ASN A 223 -5.28 -17.88 11.01
CA ASN A 223 -3.91 -17.63 11.45
C ASN A 223 -3.01 -17.34 10.24
N PRO A 224 -3.33 -16.34 9.41
CA PRO A 224 -2.56 -16.06 8.22
C PRO A 224 -1.13 -15.67 8.60
N VAL A 225 -0.19 -16.10 7.77
CA VAL A 225 1.21 -15.68 7.82
C VAL A 225 1.53 -14.88 6.56
N ASP A 226 2.54 -14.02 6.63
CA ASP A 226 3.12 -13.40 5.43
C ASP A 226 3.98 -14.41 4.65
N ALA A 227 4.53 -13.98 3.53
CA ALA A 227 5.39 -14.81 2.70
C ALA A 227 6.71 -15.21 3.37
N ASN A 228 7.07 -14.60 4.51
CA ASN A 228 8.23 -14.96 5.32
C ASN A 228 7.84 -15.87 6.50
N GLY A 229 6.57 -16.24 6.62
CA GLY A 229 6.04 -17.04 7.71
C GLY A 229 5.75 -16.23 8.99
N GLN A 230 5.83 -14.90 8.94
CA GLN A 230 5.49 -14.04 10.07
C GLN A 230 3.98 -14.10 10.29
N PRO A 231 3.49 -14.41 11.51
CA PRO A 231 2.07 -14.32 11.81
C PRO A 231 1.55 -12.91 11.53
N MET A 232 0.46 -12.77 10.77
CA MET A 232 -0.07 -11.44 10.44
C MET A 232 -0.53 -10.66 11.66
N LEU A 233 -0.91 -11.35 12.75
CA LEU A 233 -1.12 -10.77 14.09
C LEU A 233 0.07 -9.93 14.61
N MET A 234 1.27 -10.16 14.07
CA MET A 234 2.52 -9.49 14.42
C MET A 234 2.98 -8.46 13.37
N SER A 235 2.19 -8.25 12.31
CA SER A 235 2.49 -7.29 11.26
C SER A 235 2.48 -5.86 11.79
N THR A 236 3.36 -5.00 11.26
CA THR A 236 3.31 -3.54 11.48
C THR A 236 1.98 -2.94 11.03
N GLU A 237 1.32 -3.59 10.07
CA GLU A 237 0.06 -3.15 9.48
C GLU A 237 -1.18 -3.65 10.22
N MET A 238 -0.99 -4.37 11.34
CA MET A 238 -2.11 -4.83 12.16
C MET A 238 -2.82 -3.62 12.81
N THR A 239 -4.14 -3.58 12.64
CA THR A 239 -5.01 -2.59 13.29
C THR A 239 -5.97 -3.27 14.25
N LEU A 240 -6.49 -2.52 15.22
CA LEU A 240 -7.46 -3.06 16.17
C LEU A 240 -8.70 -3.68 15.49
N PRO A 241 -9.30 -3.07 14.44
CA PRO A 241 -10.40 -3.71 13.70
C PRO A 241 -10.05 -5.07 13.08
N PHE A 242 -8.85 -5.23 12.51
CA PHE A 242 -8.43 -6.54 11.98
C PHE A 242 -8.22 -7.55 13.11
N LEU A 243 -7.60 -7.11 14.20
CA LEU A 243 -7.35 -7.93 15.38
C LEU A 243 -8.66 -8.42 16.01
N GLU A 244 -9.66 -7.54 16.14
CA GLU A 244 -11.01 -7.88 16.62
C GLU A 244 -11.70 -8.91 15.72
N VAL A 245 -11.61 -8.75 14.40
CA VAL A 245 -12.16 -9.70 13.43
C VAL A 245 -11.50 -11.07 13.58
N LEU A 246 -10.16 -11.13 13.60
CA LEU A 246 -9.41 -12.38 13.77
C LEU A 246 -9.76 -13.07 15.10
N ALA A 247 -9.81 -12.31 16.20
CA ALA A 247 -10.16 -12.85 17.52
C ALA A 247 -11.56 -13.44 17.55
N ARG A 248 -12.56 -12.75 16.96
CA ARG A 248 -13.95 -13.23 16.86
C ARG A 248 -14.05 -14.59 16.16
N HIS A 249 -13.19 -14.83 15.17
CA HIS A 249 -13.11 -16.09 14.43
C HIS A 249 -12.15 -17.12 15.03
N GLY A 250 -11.67 -16.88 16.25
CA GLY A 250 -10.85 -17.83 17.00
C GLY A 250 -9.43 -17.99 16.45
N ALA A 251 -8.83 -16.89 15.98
CA ALA A 251 -7.40 -16.82 15.72
C ALA A 251 -6.59 -17.06 17.00
N ASN A 252 -5.41 -17.65 16.86
CA ASN A 252 -4.47 -17.90 17.95
C ASN A 252 -3.73 -16.60 18.30
N LEU A 253 -4.27 -15.86 19.27
CA LEU A 253 -3.66 -14.62 19.76
C LEU A 253 -2.32 -14.86 20.48
N ALA A 254 -2.09 -16.07 21.02
CA ALA A 254 -0.89 -16.43 21.76
C ALA A 254 0.28 -16.87 20.86
N VAL A 255 0.20 -16.63 19.55
CA VAL A 255 1.30 -16.89 18.63
C VAL A 255 2.54 -16.06 18.99
N LEU A 256 3.73 -16.59 18.72
CA LEU A 256 5.00 -15.89 18.92
C LEU A 256 5.62 -15.57 17.56
N ASP A 257 6.22 -14.39 17.43
CA ASP A 257 6.98 -14.03 16.24
C ASP A 257 8.39 -14.63 16.29
N THR A 258 8.61 -15.73 15.57
CA THR A 258 9.92 -16.38 15.48
C THR A 258 10.70 -16.02 14.21
N THR A 259 10.17 -15.15 13.34
CA THR A 259 10.83 -14.84 12.06
C THR A 259 11.81 -13.67 12.17
N ARG A 260 11.69 -12.87 13.24
CA ARG A 260 12.50 -11.67 13.44
C ARG A 260 13.69 -11.89 14.37
N PRO A 261 14.93 -11.67 13.89
CA PRO A 261 16.12 -11.83 14.73
C PRO A 261 16.28 -10.71 15.74
N ASP A 262 15.75 -9.52 15.48
CA ASP A 262 15.84 -8.36 16.38
C ASP A 262 14.88 -8.45 17.57
N ARG A 263 13.82 -9.26 17.46
CA ARG A 263 12.78 -9.41 18.49
C ARG A 263 12.35 -10.88 18.58
N PRO A 264 13.25 -11.77 19.03
CA PRO A 264 13.01 -13.20 18.97
C PRO A 264 11.81 -13.58 19.84
N ALA A 265 10.83 -14.26 19.27
CA ALA A 265 9.67 -14.82 19.95
C ALA A 265 8.79 -13.79 20.70
N TYR A 266 8.71 -12.55 20.23
CA TYR A 266 7.79 -11.58 20.86
C TYR A 266 6.33 -12.04 20.71
N ASN A 267 5.54 -11.90 21.78
CA ASN A 267 4.10 -12.15 21.75
C ASN A 267 3.33 -10.91 21.27
N GLY A 268 2.02 -11.05 21.03
CA GLY A 268 1.15 -9.97 20.52
C GLY A 268 1.26 -8.65 21.32
N PRO A 269 1.09 -8.67 22.67
CA PRO A 269 1.26 -7.48 23.51
C PRO A 269 2.62 -6.80 23.33
N MET A 270 3.71 -7.57 23.32
CA MET A 270 5.06 -7.02 23.16
C MET A 270 5.25 -6.39 21.78
N THR A 271 4.82 -7.07 20.71
CA THR A 271 4.89 -6.54 19.34
C THR A 271 4.08 -5.24 19.20
N ALA A 272 2.85 -5.20 19.71
CA ALA A 272 2.02 -4.00 19.71
C ALA A 272 2.66 -2.85 20.51
N ALA A 273 3.27 -3.14 21.67
CA ALA A 273 3.94 -2.15 22.50
C ALA A 273 5.16 -1.53 21.81
N VAL A 274 5.94 -2.30 21.03
CA VAL A 274 7.08 -1.74 20.28
C VAL A 274 6.62 -0.68 19.28
N PHE A 275 5.43 -0.85 18.69
CA PHE A 275 4.86 0.10 17.74
C PHE A 275 4.01 1.20 18.39
N GLY A 276 3.89 1.22 19.72
CA GLY A 276 3.04 2.19 20.43
C GLY A 276 1.54 1.96 20.23
N ASN A 277 1.12 0.76 19.81
CA ASN A 277 -0.27 0.41 19.57
C ASN A 277 -0.96 0.00 20.87
N TRP A 278 -1.09 0.94 21.80
CA TRP A 278 -1.50 0.68 23.19
C TRP A 278 -2.90 0.07 23.32
N ASP A 279 -3.85 0.45 22.47
CA ASP A 279 -5.18 -0.16 22.44
C ASP A 279 -5.12 -1.65 22.05
N GLN A 280 -4.21 -2.03 21.15
CA GLN A 280 -3.99 -3.44 20.81
C GLN A 280 -3.35 -4.20 21.98
N VAL A 281 -2.42 -3.57 22.71
CA VAL A 281 -1.86 -4.17 23.94
C VAL A 281 -2.97 -4.48 24.93
N LEU A 282 -3.83 -3.49 25.23
CA LEU A 282 -4.97 -3.70 26.14
C LEU A 282 -5.90 -4.79 25.62
N PHE A 283 -6.22 -4.79 24.33
CA PHE A 283 -7.04 -5.82 23.70
C PHE A 283 -6.49 -7.23 23.96
N TYR A 284 -5.18 -7.43 23.72
CA TYR A 284 -4.56 -8.73 23.96
C TYR A 284 -4.63 -9.16 25.44
N LEU A 285 -4.39 -8.23 26.36
CA LEU A 285 -4.49 -8.51 27.81
C LEU A 285 -5.92 -8.83 28.23
N ASP A 286 -6.92 -8.14 27.68
CA ASP A 286 -8.34 -8.42 27.91
C ASP A 286 -8.75 -9.80 27.36
N HIS A 287 -7.99 -10.35 26.41
CA HIS A 287 -8.14 -11.72 25.90
C HIS A 287 -7.25 -12.75 26.64
N GLY A 288 -6.74 -12.40 27.82
CA GLY A 288 -6.08 -13.33 28.74
C GLY A 288 -4.63 -13.64 28.42
N LEU A 289 -3.97 -12.86 27.55
CA LEU A 289 -2.53 -13.02 27.32
C LEU A 289 -1.73 -12.58 28.55
N ASP A 290 -0.70 -13.36 28.87
CA ASP A 290 0.14 -13.12 30.04
C ASP A 290 1.02 -11.86 29.87
N ALA A 291 0.79 -10.85 30.71
CA ALA A 291 1.60 -9.65 30.80
C ALA A 291 3.01 -9.91 31.37
N GLY A 292 3.21 -11.04 32.06
CA GLY A 292 4.47 -11.49 32.64
C GLY A 292 5.37 -12.25 31.67
N TYR A 293 4.90 -12.54 30.44
CA TYR A 293 5.70 -13.22 29.43
C TYR A 293 7.02 -12.47 29.21
N THR A 294 8.12 -13.24 29.23
CA THR A 294 9.48 -12.75 28.98
C THR A 294 10.05 -13.49 27.76
N ALA A 295 10.44 -12.72 26.75
CA ALA A 295 11.04 -13.23 25.53
C ALA A 295 12.48 -13.75 25.77
N PRO A 296 13.04 -14.56 24.86
CA PRO A 296 14.40 -15.11 24.97
C PRO A 296 15.52 -14.08 25.14
N ASP A 297 15.32 -12.84 24.68
CA ASP A 297 16.25 -11.72 24.86
C ASP A 297 16.16 -11.09 26.28
N GLY A 298 15.29 -11.60 27.14
CA GLY A 298 15.04 -11.11 28.50
C GLY A 298 14.08 -9.92 28.56
N VAL A 299 13.57 -9.44 27.42
CA VAL A 299 12.62 -8.33 27.37
C VAL A 299 11.21 -8.84 27.69
N ASN A 300 10.41 -8.01 28.36
CA ASN A 300 9.00 -8.27 28.62
C ASN A 300 8.19 -6.98 28.43
N LEU A 301 6.85 -7.09 28.49
CA LEU A 301 5.95 -5.96 28.28
C LEU A 301 6.23 -4.79 29.24
N ARG A 302 6.57 -5.06 30.50
CA ARG A 302 6.88 -4.03 31.50
C ARG A 302 8.14 -3.24 31.13
N ALA A 303 9.17 -3.91 30.62
CA ALA A 303 10.40 -3.26 30.16
C ALA A 303 10.10 -2.28 29.00
N LEU A 304 9.32 -2.71 28.02
CA LEU A 304 8.90 -1.88 26.88
C LEU A 304 8.07 -0.67 27.31
N VAL A 305 7.10 -0.87 28.22
CA VAL A 305 6.28 0.23 28.78
C VAL A 305 7.16 1.23 29.55
N THR A 306 8.14 0.74 30.31
CA THR A 306 9.07 1.60 31.06
C THR A 306 9.95 2.44 30.14
N GLU A 307 10.40 1.86 29.03
CA GLU A 307 11.16 2.58 27.99
C GLU A 307 10.31 3.68 27.35
N LYS A 308 9.09 3.36 26.93
CA LYS A 308 8.16 4.35 26.34
C LYS A 308 7.74 5.45 27.32
N ALA A 309 7.63 5.14 28.62
CA ALA A 309 7.41 6.17 29.64
C ALA A 309 8.57 7.19 29.70
N LYS A 310 9.84 6.73 29.55
CA LYS A 310 11.02 7.62 29.53
C LYS A 310 11.06 8.49 28.28
N GLU A 311 10.52 8.00 27.17
CA GLU A 311 10.34 8.78 25.93
C GLU A 311 9.22 9.82 26.04
N GLY A 312 8.44 9.81 27.12
CA GLY A 312 7.37 10.78 27.36
C GLY A 312 6.03 10.41 26.72
N GLU A 313 5.76 9.12 26.49
CA GLU A 313 4.46 8.65 26.04
C GLU A 313 3.34 9.02 27.04
N GLN A 314 2.20 9.51 26.51
CA GLN A 314 1.06 10.00 27.29
C GLN A 314 -0.29 9.54 26.74
N ALA A 315 -0.32 8.65 25.74
CA ALA A 315 -1.56 8.13 25.18
C ALA A 315 -2.49 7.59 26.29
N PRO A 316 -3.82 7.85 26.24
CA PRO A 316 -4.73 7.40 27.29
C PRO A 316 -4.67 5.88 27.56
N ALA A 317 -4.58 5.08 26.50
CA ALA A 317 -4.43 3.63 26.59
C ALA A 317 -3.10 3.20 27.22
N PHE A 318 -2.01 3.94 26.96
CA PHE A 318 -0.72 3.72 27.61
C PHE A 318 -0.78 4.00 29.12
N LEU A 319 -1.46 5.07 29.52
CA LEU A 319 -1.64 5.41 30.93
C LEU A 319 -2.51 4.39 31.67
N GLU A 320 -3.54 3.85 31.01
CA GLU A 320 -4.32 2.71 31.52
C GLU A 320 -3.46 1.46 31.67
N LEU A 321 -2.70 1.09 30.63
CA LEU A 321 -1.78 -0.05 30.67
C LEU A 321 -0.78 0.06 31.82
N THR A 322 -0.16 1.23 31.99
CA THR A 322 0.79 1.49 33.07
C THR A 322 0.14 1.25 34.44
N ARG A 323 -1.09 1.76 34.64
CA ARG A 323 -1.86 1.52 35.88
C ARG A 323 -2.16 0.04 36.11
N ARG A 324 -2.48 -0.72 35.05
CA ARG A 324 -2.72 -2.18 35.15
C ARG A 324 -1.47 -2.94 35.54
N LEU A 325 -0.32 -2.58 34.96
CA LEU A 325 0.94 -3.24 35.25
C LEU A 325 1.52 -2.88 36.63
N SER A 326 1.11 -1.76 37.24
CA SER A 326 1.57 -1.37 38.58
C SER A 326 0.84 -2.09 39.75
N ARG A 327 -0.22 -2.84 39.46
CA ARG A 327 -0.95 -3.66 40.45
C ARG A 327 -0.32 -5.04 40.56
#